data_AF-A0A528TND9-F1
#
_entry.id   AF-A0A528TND9-F1
#
_cell.length_a   1.000
_cell.length_b   1.000
_cell.length_c   1.000
_cell.angle_alpha   90.00
_cell.angle_beta   90.00
_cell.angle_gamma   90.00
#
_symmetry.space_group_name_H-M   'P 1'
#
loop_
_entity.id
_entity.type
_entity.pdbx_description
1 polymer ?
#
loop_
_entity_poly.entity_id
_entity_poly.type
_entity_poly.pdbx_seq_one_letter_code
_entity_poly.pdbx_strand_id
1 'polypeptide(L)'
;GNCATQLNLSERGKQQSSRIGALFAARAAPIERVLSSRYCRCLDTARIAFEAEPKPFAPLDLLKTDSAEKAAQMEAVMKEIRGYSGSDNLVLVTHLENIQALTGVSPREGEAVVVAPNGDGLKVLGRVTF
;
A
#
# COMPACT_ATOMS: atom_id res chain seq x y z
N GLY A 1 11.12 12.79 -2.01
CA GLY A 1 12.57 12.49 -1.96
C GLY A 1 13.17 12.64 -3.35
N ASN A 2 14.49 12.59 -3.48
CA ASN A 2 15.14 12.62 -4.80
C ASN A 2 15.05 11.22 -5.44
N CYS A 3 14.33 11.07 -6.55
CA CYS A 3 14.19 9.77 -7.24
C CYS A 3 15.49 9.34 -7.95
N ALA A 4 16.40 10.28 -8.26
CA ALA A 4 17.65 9.97 -8.95
C ALA A 4 18.60 9.08 -8.11
N THR A 5 18.42 9.05 -6.78
CA THR A 5 19.26 8.29 -5.86
C THR A 5 18.59 7.02 -5.34
N GLN A 6 17.42 6.65 -5.89
CA GLN A 6 16.61 5.54 -5.41
C GLN A 6 16.59 4.39 -6.41
N LEU A 7 16.32 3.17 -5.91
CA LEU A 7 15.85 2.08 -6.76
C LEU A 7 14.42 2.39 -7.22
N ASN A 8 14.31 2.78 -8.49
CA ASN A 8 13.05 3.15 -9.13
C ASN A 8 12.32 1.94 -9.71
N LEU A 9 11.05 2.13 -10.04
CA LEU A 9 10.21 1.09 -10.62
C LEU A 9 10.74 0.68 -12.00
N SER A 10 10.95 -0.62 -12.20
CA SER A 10 11.38 -1.18 -13.49
C SER A 10 10.25 -1.14 -14.53
N GLU A 11 10.57 -1.30 -15.81
CA GLU A 11 9.54 -1.44 -16.86
C GLU A 11 8.58 -2.60 -16.61
N ARG A 12 9.11 -3.73 -16.10
CA ARG A 12 8.27 -4.85 -15.65
C ARG A 12 7.34 -4.43 -14.52
N GLY A 13 7.83 -3.68 -13.53
CA GLY A 13 7.04 -3.16 -12.43
C GLY A 13 5.94 -2.19 -12.88
N LYS A 14 6.21 -1.36 -13.90
CA LYS A 14 5.20 -0.49 -14.53
C LYS A 14 4.11 -1.32 -15.19
N GLN A 15 4.48 -2.33 -15.98
CA GLN A 15 3.51 -3.24 -16.62
C GLN A 15 2.65 -3.98 -15.58
N GLN A 16 3.26 -4.46 -14.48
CA GLN A 16 2.51 -5.07 -13.38
C GLN A 16 1.56 -4.06 -12.72
N SER A 17 1.99 -2.81 -12.52
CA SER A 17 1.14 -1.76 -11.97
C SER A 17 -0.07 -1.46 -12.86
N SER A 18 0.10 -1.43 -14.19
CA SER A 18 -1.03 -1.27 -15.12
C SER A 18 -2.01 -2.45 -15.06
N ARG A 19 -1.53 -3.69 -14.87
CA ARG A 19 -2.41 -4.87 -14.68
C ARG A 19 -3.19 -4.80 -13.38
N ILE A 20 -2.59 -4.26 -12.31
CA ILE A 20 -3.27 -4.00 -11.05
C ILE A 20 -4.48 -3.09 -11.30
N GLY A 21 -4.26 -1.95 -11.96
CA GLY A 21 -5.32 -1.00 -12.27
C GLY A 21 -6.45 -1.56 -13.11
N ALA A 22 -6.10 -2.25 -14.20
CA ALA A 22 -7.09 -2.89 -15.08
C ALA A 22 -7.98 -3.86 -14.31
N LEU A 23 -7.43 -4.60 -13.35
CA LEU A 23 -8.18 -5.57 -12.56
C LEU A 23 -9.05 -4.93 -11.47
N PHE A 24 -8.60 -3.83 -10.86
CA PHE A 24 -9.44 -3.03 -9.95
C PHE A 24 -10.63 -2.41 -10.70
N ALA A 25 -10.39 -1.83 -11.87
CA ALA A 25 -11.43 -1.27 -12.73
C ALA A 25 -12.44 -2.34 -13.17
N ALA A 26 -11.96 -3.52 -13.59
CA ALA A 26 -12.82 -4.63 -14.01
C ALA A 26 -13.72 -5.18 -12.89
N ARG A 27 -13.32 -5.02 -11.61
CA ARG A 27 -14.11 -5.45 -10.46
C ARG A 27 -15.06 -4.38 -9.92
N ALA A 28 -15.15 -3.23 -10.58
CA ALA A 28 -15.91 -2.08 -10.09
C ALA A 28 -15.63 -1.82 -8.61
N ALA A 29 -14.35 -1.91 -8.22
CA ALA A 29 -13.90 -1.64 -6.86
C ALA A 29 -13.52 -0.15 -6.78
N PRO A 30 -14.45 0.74 -6.40
CA PRO A 30 -14.16 2.17 -6.34
C PRO A 30 -13.04 2.43 -5.33
N ILE A 31 -12.20 3.41 -5.65
CA ILE A 31 -11.08 3.83 -4.83
C ILE A 31 -11.30 5.29 -4.51
N GLU A 32 -11.45 5.58 -3.22
CA GLU A 32 -11.65 6.96 -2.77
C GLU A 32 -10.32 7.62 -2.42
N ARG A 33 -9.38 6.86 -1.86
CA ARG A 33 -8.09 7.40 -1.44
C ARG A 33 -6.95 6.42 -1.67
N VAL A 34 -5.86 6.94 -2.21
CA VAL A 34 -4.59 6.22 -2.34
C VAL A 34 -3.54 6.91 -1.49
N LEU A 35 -3.01 6.19 -0.50
CA LEU A 35 -1.83 6.59 0.25
C LEU A 35 -0.63 5.79 -0.23
N SER A 36 0.54 6.41 -0.26
CA SER A 36 1.76 5.73 -0.65
C SER A 36 2.92 6.10 0.26
N SER A 37 3.81 5.14 0.45
CA SER A 37 5.21 5.40 0.79
C SER A 37 5.77 6.54 -0.08
N ARG A 38 6.69 7.33 0.49
CA ARG A 38 7.35 8.45 -0.18
C ARG A 38 8.46 8.02 -1.15
N TYR A 39 8.75 6.72 -1.23
CA TYR A 39 9.69 6.15 -2.18
C TYR A 39 9.11 6.16 -3.59
N CYS A 40 9.92 6.54 -4.57
CA CYS A 40 9.44 6.80 -5.94
C CYS A 40 8.81 5.56 -6.58
N ARG A 41 9.37 4.36 -6.35
CA ARG A 41 8.75 3.11 -6.80
C ARG A 41 7.31 2.90 -6.32
N CYS A 42 6.99 3.29 -5.08
CA CYS A 42 5.64 3.15 -4.54
C CYS A 42 4.70 4.21 -5.11
N LEU A 43 5.19 5.46 -5.21
CA LEU A 43 4.44 6.55 -5.83
C LEU A 43 4.11 6.23 -7.29
N ASP A 44 5.07 5.71 -8.05
CA ASP A 44 4.89 5.35 -9.45
C ASP A 44 3.94 4.15 -9.60
N THR A 45 4.05 3.13 -8.75
CA THR A 45 3.07 2.03 -8.73
C THR A 45 1.66 2.56 -8.47
N ALA A 46 1.49 3.43 -7.48
CA ALA A 46 0.19 4.00 -7.14
C ALA A 46 -0.40 4.84 -8.29
N ARG A 47 0.41 5.72 -8.91
CA ARG A 47 -0.01 6.53 -10.06
C ARG A 47 -0.43 5.69 -11.25
N ILE A 48 0.34 4.67 -11.57
CA ILE A 48 0.08 3.81 -12.73
C ILE A 48 -1.13 2.90 -12.47
N ALA A 49 -1.23 2.31 -11.28
CA ALA A 49 -2.29 1.36 -10.97
C ALA A 49 -3.64 2.01 -10.74
N PHE A 50 -3.69 3.24 -10.21
CA PHE A 50 -4.96 3.85 -9.81
C PHE A 50 -5.29 5.11 -10.59
N GLU A 51 -4.46 5.47 -11.57
CA GLU A 51 -4.63 6.65 -12.43
C GLU A 51 -4.91 7.94 -11.63
N ALA A 52 -4.35 8.02 -10.42
CA ALA A 52 -4.57 9.09 -9.45
C ALA A 52 -3.25 9.49 -8.78
N GLU A 53 -3.14 10.75 -8.38
CA GLU A 53 -1.98 11.20 -7.61
C GLU A 53 -2.09 10.69 -6.16
N PRO A 54 -1.19 9.80 -5.70
CA PRO A 54 -1.24 9.28 -4.35
C PRO A 54 -0.85 10.36 -3.34
N LYS A 55 -1.51 10.36 -2.18
CA LYS A 55 -1.07 11.20 -1.05
C LYS A 55 0.14 10.54 -0.39
N PRO A 56 1.32 11.18 -0.36
CA PRO A 56 2.48 10.61 0.33
C PRO A 56 2.22 10.52 1.84
N PHE A 57 2.51 9.37 2.43
CA PHE A 57 2.26 9.08 3.84
C PHE A 57 3.49 8.41 4.45
N ALA A 58 4.24 9.18 5.25
CA ALA A 58 5.54 8.78 5.80
C ALA A 58 5.54 7.45 6.58
N PRO A 59 4.48 7.09 7.34
CA PRO A 59 4.43 5.78 8.01
C PRO A 59 4.45 4.57 7.06
N LEU A 60 4.15 4.73 5.77
CA LEU A 60 4.27 3.66 4.78
C LEU A 60 5.67 3.50 4.18
N ASP A 61 6.64 4.36 4.54
CA ASP A 61 8.05 4.19 4.15
C ASP A 61 8.65 2.88 4.69
N LEU A 62 9.90 2.58 4.34
CA LEU A 62 10.60 1.38 4.85
C LEU A 62 10.43 1.22 6.36
N LEU A 63 10.15 -0.02 6.78
CA LEU A 63 9.90 -0.37 8.16
C LEU A 63 11.13 0.01 9.03
N LYS A 64 10.87 0.65 10.17
CA LYS A 64 11.93 1.02 11.12
C LYS A 64 12.55 -0.22 11.77
N THR A 65 13.85 -0.14 12.02
CA THR A 65 14.62 -1.19 12.68
C THR A 65 14.56 -1.10 14.20
N ASP A 66 14.47 0.13 14.73
CA ASP A 66 14.24 0.37 16.16
C ASP A 66 12.81 -0.06 16.54
N SER A 67 12.66 -0.72 17.68
CA SER A 67 11.39 -1.32 18.09
C SER A 67 10.33 -0.28 18.47
N ALA A 68 10.73 0.81 19.12
CA ALA A 68 9.83 1.89 19.52
C ALA A 68 9.39 2.69 18.30
N GLU A 69 10.32 3.03 17.40
CA GLU A 69 9.98 3.69 16.14
C GLU A 69 9.07 2.82 15.25
N LYS A 70 9.35 1.51 15.18
CA LYS A 70 8.52 0.55 14.45
C LYS A 70 7.10 0.49 15.02
N ALA A 71 6.95 0.42 16.35
CA ALA A 71 5.65 0.42 16.99
C ALA A 71 4.87 1.71 16.69
N ALA A 72 5.52 2.88 16.80
CA ALA A 72 4.92 4.16 16.46
C ALA A 72 4.53 4.26 14.97
N GLN A 73 5.35 3.71 14.07
CA GLN A 73 5.07 3.65 12.64
C GLN A 73 3.81 2.82 12.36
N MET A 74 3.71 1.60 12.92
CA MET A 74 2.54 0.73 12.72
C MET A 74 1.28 1.32 13.35
N GLU A 75 1.38 1.94 14.52
CA GLU A 75 0.24 2.61 15.15
C GLU A 75 -0.26 3.79 14.30
N ALA A 76 0.64 4.57 13.69
CA ALA A 76 0.24 5.65 12.78
C ALA A 76 -0.49 5.11 11.52
N VAL A 77 -0.09 3.97 10.98
CA VAL A 77 -0.80 3.31 9.86
C VAL A 77 -2.17 2.79 10.33
N MET A 78 -2.24 2.12 11.48
CA MET A 78 -3.51 1.61 12.03
C MET A 78 -4.48 2.74 12.36
N LYS A 79 -3.99 3.88 12.87
CA LYS A 79 -4.80 5.07 13.11
C LYS A 79 -5.44 5.62 11.84
N GLU A 80 -4.68 5.69 10.74
CA GLU A 80 -5.22 6.12 9.44
C GLU A 80 -6.26 5.12 8.91
N ILE A 81 -6.00 3.82 9.02
CA ILE A 81 -6.95 2.77 8.61
C ILE A 81 -8.25 2.84 9.43
N ARG A 82 -8.17 2.97 10.75
CA ARG A 82 -9.35 3.06 11.64
C ARG A 82 -10.10 4.38 11.50
N GLY A 83 -9.39 5.46 11.18
CA GLY A 83 -9.97 6.79 10.96
C GLY A 83 -10.61 6.96 9.60
N TYR A 84 -10.44 6.00 8.69
CA TYR A 84 -11.06 6.03 7.38
C TYR A 84 -12.54 5.65 7.48
N SER A 85 -13.40 6.60 7.11
CA SER A 85 -14.87 6.46 7.14
C SER A 85 -15.50 6.55 5.75
N GLY A 86 -14.69 6.41 4.70
CA GLY A 86 -15.17 6.43 3.31
C GLY A 86 -16.01 5.20 2.97
N SER A 87 -16.86 5.31 1.95
CA SER A 87 -17.72 4.20 1.51
C SER A 87 -17.01 3.24 0.55
N ASP A 88 -15.89 3.68 -0.03
CA ASP A 88 -15.12 2.94 -1.03
C ASP A 88 -13.77 2.46 -0.47
N ASN A 89 -12.84 2.02 -1.31
CA ASN A 89 -11.56 1.48 -0.85
C ASN A 89 -10.53 2.57 -0.50
N LEU A 90 -9.90 2.42 0.66
CA LEU A 90 -8.60 3.02 0.98
C LEU A 90 -7.49 2.09 0.52
N VAL A 91 -6.63 2.59 -0.38
CA VAL A 91 -5.47 1.84 -0.88
C VAL A 91 -4.19 2.35 -0.22
N LEU A 92 -3.36 1.43 0.26
CA LEU A 92 -2.05 1.71 0.85
C LEU A 92 -0.95 1.03 0.02
N VAL A 93 -0.11 1.81 -0.65
CA VAL A 93 1.03 1.30 -1.42
C VAL A 93 2.32 1.41 -0.60
N THR A 94 2.91 0.26 -0.25
CA THR A 94 4.00 0.17 0.73
C THR A 94 4.99 -0.95 0.40
N HIS A 95 5.82 -1.37 1.35
CA HIS A 95 6.87 -2.38 1.21
C HIS A 95 6.48 -3.69 1.91
N LEU A 96 7.15 -4.80 1.56
CA LEU A 96 6.83 -6.14 2.04
C LEU A 96 6.79 -6.22 3.58
N GLU A 97 7.79 -5.63 4.25
CA GLU A 97 7.95 -5.70 5.70
C GLU A 97 6.80 -5.00 6.44
N ASN A 98 6.24 -3.92 5.87
CA ASN A 98 5.05 -3.27 6.41
C ASN A 98 3.82 -4.16 6.27
N ILE A 99 3.63 -4.80 5.11
CA ILE A 99 2.49 -5.71 4.90
C ILE A 99 2.57 -6.89 5.87
N GLN A 100 3.75 -7.50 6.02
CA GLN A 100 3.99 -8.58 6.97
C GLN A 100 3.74 -8.13 8.42
N ALA A 101 4.22 -6.96 8.82
CA ALA A 101 4.02 -6.45 10.17
C ALA A 101 2.54 -6.16 10.49
N LEU A 102 1.76 -5.69 9.51
CA LEU A 102 0.34 -5.35 9.69
C LEU A 102 -0.60 -6.56 9.61
N THR A 103 -0.25 -7.55 8.79
CA THR A 103 -1.19 -8.61 8.40
C THR A 103 -0.72 -10.03 8.72
N GLY A 104 0.57 -10.21 9.03
CA GLY A 104 1.21 -11.53 9.12
C GLY A 104 1.40 -12.22 7.77
N VAL A 105 0.99 -11.61 6.66
CA VAL A 105 1.06 -12.20 5.32
C VAL A 105 2.32 -11.69 4.60
N SER A 106 3.01 -12.61 3.93
CA SER A 106 4.09 -12.30 3.00
C SER A 106 3.60 -12.42 1.55
N PRO A 107 3.05 -11.35 0.95
CA PRO A 107 2.63 -11.38 -0.44
C PRO A 107 3.82 -11.50 -1.39
N ARG A 108 3.57 -12.02 -2.58
CA ARG A 108 4.52 -11.99 -3.70
C ARG A 108 4.51 -10.61 -4.36
N GLU A 109 5.50 -10.34 -5.21
CA GLU A 109 5.45 -9.16 -6.07
C GLU A 109 4.20 -9.17 -6.96
N GLY A 110 3.53 -8.02 -7.08
CA GLY A 110 2.29 -7.92 -7.85
C GLY A 110 1.13 -8.67 -7.21
N GLU A 111 1.07 -8.72 -5.86
CA GLU A 111 -0.04 -9.26 -5.10
C GLU A 111 -0.56 -8.21 -4.10
N ALA A 112 -1.88 -8.09 -3.98
CA ALA A 112 -2.53 -7.24 -2.98
C ALA A 112 -3.16 -8.09 -1.88
N VAL A 113 -3.11 -7.58 -0.64
CA VAL A 113 -3.78 -8.18 0.52
C VAL A 113 -4.97 -7.29 0.89
N VAL A 114 -6.18 -7.85 0.81
CA VAL A 114 -7.42 -7.14 1.18
C VAL A 114 -7.69 -7.40 2.65
N VAL A 115 -7.90 -6.33 3.40
CA VAL A 115 -8.04 -6.36 4.86
C VAL A 115 -9.24 -5.54 5.32
N ALA A 116 -9.75 -5.86 6.51
CA ALA A 116 -10.70 -5.01 7.24
C ALA A 116 -10.22 -4.81 8.69
N PRO A 117 -10.53 -3.65 9.32
CA PRO A 117 -10.32 -3.44 10.74
C PRO A 117 -11.01 -4.54 11.57
N ASN A 118 -10.32 -5.07 12.58
CA ASN A 118 -10.86 -6.06 13.51
C ASN A 118 -10.26 -5.84 14.90
N GLY A 119 -10.97 -5.11 15.75
CA GLY A 119 -10.46 -4.67 17.05
C GLY A 119 -9.16 -3.88 16.91
N ASP A 120 -8.13 -4.33 17.63
CA ASP A 120 -6.81 -3.70 17.61
C ASP A 120 -5.93 -4.09 16.41
N GLY A 121 -6.43 -4.91 15.48
CA GLY A 121 -5.67 -5.38 14.33
C GLY A 121 -6.44 -5.32 13.01
N LEU A 122 -5.92 -6.07 12.05
CA LEU A 122 -6.52 -6.27 10.73
C LEU A 122 -6.90 -7.73 10.54
N LYS A 123 -8.06 -7.98 9.95
CA LYS A 123 -8.44 -9.29 9.45
C LYS A 123 -8.19 -9.34 7.95
N VAL A 124 -7.44 -10.34 7.49
CA VAL A 124 -7.27 -10.60 6.05
C VAL A 124 -8.56 -11.19 5.50
N LEU A 125 -9.14 -10.51 4.51
CA LEU A 125 -10.36 -10.94 3.81
C LEU A 125 -10.03 -11.74 2.55
N GLY A 126 -8.89 -11.45 1.92
CA GLY A 126 -8.48 -12.13 0.70
C GLY A 126 -7.14 -11.64 0.17
N ARG A 127 -6.68 -12.30 -0.89
CA ARG A 127 -5.45 -11.98 -1.61
C ARG A 127 -5.78 -11.92 -3.10
N VAL A 128 -5.20 -10.96 -3.81
CA VAL A 128 -5.43 -10.75 -5.24
C VAL A 128 -4.10 -10.76 -5.96
N THR A 129 -3.95 -11.69 -6.91
CA THR A 129 -2.79 -11.79 -7.79
C THR A 129 -3.13 -11.22 -9.16
N PHE A 130 -2.17 -10.51 -9.77
CA PHE A 130 -2.34 -9.76 -11.02
C PHE A 130 -1.42 -10.25 -12.15
#